data_AF-A0A674PG11-F1
#
_entry.id   AF-A0A674PG11-F1
#
_cell.length_a   1.000
_cell.length_b   1.000
_cell.length_c   1.000
_cell.angle_alpha   90.00
_cell.angle_beta   90.00
_cell.angle_gamma   90.00
#
_symmetry.space_group_name_H-M   'P 1'
#
loop_
_entity.id
_entity.type
_entity.pdbx_description
1 polymer ?
#
loop_
_entity_poly.entity_id
_entity_poly.type
_entity_poly.pdbx_seq_one_letter_code
_entity_poly.pdbx_strand_id
1 'polypeptide(L)'
;MKSQRHQLYLLKDGESNGGRGVVTGFLKIGYKKLFLLDLQSVHVEAEPLCVLDFYIVESLQRHGYGLEVFDFMLQDKNLDPVLMAYDRPSPKLLSFLANHYHLTENVPQVLFVHQHRHGPSSFASRHIVLVMDLGWCFSINFD
;
A
#
# COMPACT_ATOMS: atom_id res chain seq x y z
N MET A 1 0.58 24.67 1.86
CA MET A 1 0.28 23.26 1.55
C MET A 1 1.18 22.40 2.43
N LYS A 2 0.63 21.57 3.33
CA LYS A 2 1.47 20.62 4.11
C LYS A 2 2.05 19.61 3.11
N SER A 3 3.37 19.52 3.01
CA SER A 3 4.02 18.46 2.25
C SER A 3 3.61 17.11 2.84
N GLN A 4 3.12 16.18 2.02
CA GLN A 4 2.83 14.84 2.50
C GLN A 4 4.14 14.15 2.86
N ARG A 5 4.24 13.59 4.07
CA ARG A 5 5.44 12.89 4.54
C ARG A 5 5.49 11.49 3.92
N HIS A 6 6.05 11.41 2.72
CA HIS A 6 6.35 10.15 2.07
C HIS A 6 7.76 9.69 2.46
N GLN A 7 7.93 8.38 2.60
CA GLN A 7 9.22 7.73 2.81
C GLN A 7 9.50 6.79 1.64
N LEU A 8 10.75 6.75 1.19
CA LEU A 8 11.19 6.00 0.02
C LEU A 8 12.31 5.05 0.43
N TYR A 9 12.08 3.76 0.22
CA TYR A 9 13.10 2.72 0.34
C TYR A 9 13.62 2.41 -1.05
N LEU A 10 14.94 2.37 -1.21
CA LEU A 10 15.61 2.10 -2.48
C LEU A 10 16.43 0.82 -2.37
N LEU A 11 16.28 -0.07 -3.35
CA LEU A 11 17.21 -1.17 -3.54
C LEU A 11 18.33 -0.73 -4.47
N LYS A 12 19.55 -1.06 -4.07
CA LYS A 12 20.75 -0.75 -4.84
C LYS A 12 21.55 -2.04 -5.02
N ASP A 13 21.83 -2.40 -6.26
CA ASP A 13 22.92 -3.33 -6.57
C ASP A 13 24.24 -2.55 -6.50
N GLY A 14 25.11 -2.92 -5.56
CA GLY A 14 26.39 -2.24 -5.30
C GLY A 14 27.49 -2.57 -6.30
N GLU A 15 27.47 -3.77 -6.90
CA GLU A 15 28.55 -4.30 -7.72
C GLU A 15 28.44 -3.84 -9.19
N SER A 16 27.22 -3.53 -9.62
CA SER A 16 26.94 -2.99 -10.95
C SER A 16 27.70 -1.69 -11.28
N ASN A 17 27.89 -1.43 -12.58
CA ASN A 17 28.53 -0.23 -13.12
C ASN A 17 29.96 0.04 -12.62
N GLY A 18 30.72 -1.02 -12.34
CA GLY A 18 32.09 -0.93 -11.83
C GLY A 18 32.14 -0.43 -10.39
N GLY A 19 31.24 -0.94 -9.53
CA GLY A 19 31.17 -0.58 -8.10
C GLY A 19 30.44 0.74 -7.79
N ARG A 20 29.96 1.46 -8.81
CA ARG A 20 29.13 2.68 -8.61
C ARG A 20 27.70 2.35 -8.17
N GLY A 21 27.26 1.15 -8.53
CA GLY A 21 25.94 0.61 -8.26
C GLY A 21 24.82 1.23 -9.07
N VAL A 22 23.66 0.56 -9.01
CA VAL A 22 22.44 0.91 -9.75
C VAL A 22 21.24 0.71 -8.84
N VAL A 23 20.28 1.63 -8.90
CA VAL A 23 18.99 1.46 -8.22
C VAL A 23 18.17 0.41 -9.00
N THR A 24 17.81 -0.68 -8.35
CA THR A 24 17.13 -1.83 -8.95
C THR A 24 15.63 -1.90 -8.60
N GLY A 25 15.19 -1.05 -7.69
CA GLY A 25 13.78 -0.96 -7.31
C GLY A 25 13.56 0.05 -6.19
N PHE A 26 12.28 0.29 -5.88
CA PHE A 26 11.89 1.16 -4.79
C PHE A 26 10.53 0.77 -4.21
N LEU A 27 10.31 1.17 -2.95
CA LEU A 27 9.03 1.12 -2.26
C LEU A 27 8.75 2.48 -1.62
N LYS A 28 7.62 3.10 -1.98
CA LYS A 28 7.17 4.39 -1.44
C LYS A 28 5.98 4.19 -0.52
N ILE A 29 6.08 4.73 0.69
CA ILE A 29 5.02 4.67 1.68
C ILE A 29 4.64 6.06 2.19
N GLY A 30 3.45 6.19 2.78
CA GLY A 30 3.05 7.41 3.46
C GLY A 30 1.69 7.30 4.13
N TYR A 31 1.49 8.08 5.19
CA TYR A 31 0.19 8.19 5.85
C TYR A 31 -0.81 8.90 4.93
N LYS A 32 -2.03 8.36 4.87
CA LYS A 32 -3.09 8.92 4.04
C LYS A 32 -4.38 8.93 4.82
N LYS A 33 -5.00 10.11 4.93
CA LYS A 33 -6.37 10.24 5.43
C LYS A 33 -7.33 9.60 4.41
N LEU A 34 -8.04 8.57 4.85
CA LEU A 34 -8.97 7.76 4.08
C LEU A 34 -10.36 7.79 4.73
N PHE A 35 -11.40 7.78 3.89
CA PHE A 35 -12.77 7.48 4.29
C PHE A 35 -13.06 6.06 3.84
N LEU A 36 -13.14 5.16 4.82
CA LEU A 36 -13.28 3.74 4.65
C LEU A 36 -14.72 3.33 4.89
N LEU A 37 -15.18 2.30 4.20
CA LEU A 37 -16.44 1.63 4.47
C LEU A 37 -16.14 0.40 5.33
N ASP A 38 -16.76 0.30 6.49
CA ASP A 38 -16.68 -0.90 7.32
C ASP A 38 -17.64 -2.00 6.85
N LEU A 39 -17.61 -3.15 7.53
CA LEU A 39 -18.46 -4.31 7.21
C LEU A 39 -19.96 -4.04 7.44
N GLN A 40 -20.29 -3.02 8.23
CA GLN A 40 -21.66 -2.57 8.50
C GLN A 40 -22.10 -1.47 7.53
N SER A 41 -21.30 -1.19 6.50
CA SER A 41 -21.55 -0.12 5.51
C SER A 41 -21.57 1.29 6.13
N VAL A 42 -20.85 1.49 7.23
CA VAL A 42 -20.63 2.80 7.85
C VAL A 42 -19.31 3.39 7.38
N HIS A 43 -19.30 4.70 7.14
CA HIS A 43 -18.09 5.43 6.77
C HIS A 43 -17.27 5.79 8.01
N VAL A 44 -16.02 5.35 8.04
CA VAL A 44 -15.05 5.62 9.10
C VAL A 44 -13.87 6.40 8.53
N GLU A 45 -13.43 7.42 9.24
CA GLU A 45 -12.20 8.13 8.89
C GLU A 45 -11.01 7.43 9.56
N ALA A 46 -9.96 7.16 8.79
CA ALA A 46 -8.71 6.59 9.30
C ALA A 46 -7.50 7.23 8.60
N GLU A 47 -6.34 7.20 9.25
CA GLU A 47 -5.07 7.64 8.67
C GLU A 47 -4.02 6.52 8.74
N PRO A 48 -4.18 5.41 7.98
CA PRO A 48 -3.22 4.32 7.97
C PRO A 48 -1.93 4.67 7.21
N LEU A 49 -0.88 3.91 7.47
CA LEU A 49 0.31 3.90 6.63
C LEU A 49 0.02 3.12 5.34
N CYS A 50 0.24 3.76 4.20
CA CYS A 50 -0.09 3.18 2.90
C CYS A 50 1.16 2.80 2.12
N VAL A 51 1.11 1.70 1.38
CA VAL A 51 1.94 1.50 0.19
C VAL A 51 1.36 2.36 -0.93
N LEU A 52 2.16 3.32 -1.41
CA LEU A 52 1.76 4.31 -2.41
C LEU A 52 2.30 3.99 -3.80
N ASP A 53 3.46 3.34 -3.87
CA ASP A 53 4.11 2.97 -5.12
C ASP A 53 5.17 1.89 -4.84
N PHE A 54 5.31 0.93 -5.75
CA PHE A 54 6.21 -0.21 -5.57
C PHE A 54 6.63 -0.76 -6.93
N TYR A 55 7.93 -0.73 -7.18
CA TYR A 55 8.50 -1.13 -8.45
C TYR A 55 9.85 -1.81 -8.28
N ILE A 56 10.04 -2.90 -9.02
CA ILE A 56 11.31 -3.57 -9.23
C ILE A 56 11.56 -3.58 -10.73
N VAL A 57 12.81 -3.31 -11.14
CA VAL A 57 13.23 -3.39 -12.55
C VAL A 57 12.77 -4.71 -13.16
N GLU A 58 12.16 -4.66 -14.34
CA GLU A 58 11.42 -5.80 -14.90
C GLU A 58 12.24 -7.07 -15.05
N SER A 59 13.49 -6.96 -15.50
CA SER A 59 14.43 -8.09 -15.64
C SER A 59 14.81 -8.73 -14.31
N LEU A 60 14.56 -8.05 -13.19
CA LEU A 60 14.87 -8.49 -11.83
C LEU A 60 13.62 -8.91 -11.04
N GLN A 61 12.41 -8.80 -11.62
CA GLN A 61 11.19 -9.27 -10.97
C GLN A 61 11.23 -10.78 -10.74
N ARG A 62 10.57 -11.26 -9.67
CA ARG A 62 10.51 -12.69 -9.27
C ARG A 62 11.84 -13.31 -8.80
N HIS A 63 12.85 -12.49 -8.49
CA HIS A 63 14.13 -12.93 -7.91
C HIS A 63 14.28 -12.63 -6.40
N GLY A 64 13.19 -12.28 -5.71
CA GLY A 64 13.20 -12.01 -4.26
C GLY A 64 13.39 -10.54 -3.86
N TYR A 65 13.88 -9.67 -4.75
CA TYR A 65 14.09 -8.24 -4.45
C TYR A 65 12.84 -7.51 -3.94
N GLY A 66 11.68 -7.85 -4.49
CA GLY A 66 10.42 -7.27 -4.00
C GLY A 66 10.14 -7.61 -2.53
N LEU A 67 10.47 -8.83 -2.11
CA LEU A 67 10.32 -9.28 -0.72
C LEU A 67 11.34 -8.57 0.17
N GLU A 68 12.59 -8.51 -0.27
CA GLU A 68 13.70 -7.88 0.47
C GLU A 68 13.39 -6.43 0.89
N VAL A 69 12.98 -5.57 -0.05
CA VAL A 69 12.69 -4.17 0.28
C VAL A 69 11.43 -4.01 1.12
N PHE A 70 10.46 -4.92 0.95
CA PHE A 70 9.21 -4.88 1.69
C PHE A 70 9.41 -5.33 3.14
N ASP A 71 10.13 -6.44 3.36
CA ASP A 71 10.49 -6.91 4.70
C ASP A 71 11.34 -5.88 5.44
N PHE A 72 12.32 -5.26 4.76
CA PHE A 72 13.10 -4.19 5.35
C PHE A 72 12.22 -3.00 5.79
N MET A 73 11.25 -2.61 4.96
CA MET A 73 10.28 -1.55 5.30
C MET A 73 9.41 -1.94 6.50
N LEU A 74 8.90 -3.18 6.55
CA LEU A 74 8.09 -3.66 7.68
C LEU A 74 8.88 -3.67 8.99
N GLN A 75 10.15 -4.12 8.96
CA GLN A 75 11.05 -4.12 10.11
C GLN A 75 11.35 -2.70 10.59
N ASP A 76 11.72 -1.80 9.67
CA ASP A 76 11.99 -0.39 10.00
C ASP A 76 10.76 0.33 10.56
N LYS A 77 9.55 -0.08 10.17
CA LYS A 77 8.28 0.49 10.64
C LYS A 77 7.68 -0.26 11.82
N ASN A 78 8.24 -1.40 12.21
CA ASN A 78 7.69 -2.32 13.21
C ASN A 78 6.19 -2.54 13.01
N LEU A 79 5.81 -2.91 11.78
CA LEU A 79 4.41 -2.97 11.36
C LEU A 79 4.09 -4.32 10.71
N ASP A 80 2.92 -4.85 11.01
CA ASP A 80 2.38 -6.02 10.31
C ASP A 80 1.76 -5.58 8.96
N PRO A 81 2.03 -6.28 7.83
CA PRO A 81 1.47 -5.92 6.53
C PRO A 81 -0.06 -5.95 6.48
N VAL A 82 -0.75 -6.64 7.40
CA VAL A 82 -2.22 -6.60 7.54
C VAL A 82 -2.71 -5.21 8.00
N LEU A 83 -1.90 -4.47 8.74
CA LEU A 83 -2.25 -3.14 9.27
C LEU A 83 -2.02 -2.01 8.25
N MET A 84 -1.49 -2.33 7.07
CA MET A 84 -1.24 -1.36 6.00
C MET A 84 -2.41 -1.24 5.03
N ALA A 85 -2.52 -0.06 4.42
CA ALA A 85 -3.40 0.15 3.28
C ALA A 85 -2.65 0.11 1.95
N TYR A 86 -3.28 -0.40 0.90
CA TYR A 86 -2.67 -0.50 -0.43
C TYR A 86 -3.42 0.38 -1.43
N ASP A 87 -2.78 1.46 -1.89
CA ASP A 87 -3.40 2.42 -2.82
C ASP A 87 -3.35 1.90 -4.26
N ARG A 88 -4.48 1.40 -4.77
CA ARG A 88 -4.63 0.84 -6.13
C ARG A 88 -3.62 -0.26 -6.44
N PRO A 89 -3.63 -1.36 -5.68
CA PRO A 89 -2.66 -2.42 -5.89
C PRO A 89 -2.79 -3.01 -7.30
N SER A 90 -1.66 -3.14 -7.98
CA SER A 90 -1.63 -3.85 -9.26
C SER A 90 -1.90 -5.35 -9.06
N PRO A 91 -2.34 -6.09 -10.09
CA PRO A 91 -2.45 -7.56 -9.99
C PRO A 91 -1.15 -8.24 -9.56
N LYS A 92 0.01 -7.69 -9.94
CA LYS A 92 1.33 -8.18 -9.48
C LYS A 92 1.51 -7.98 -7.98
N LEU A 93 1.11 -6.83 -7.45
CA LEU A 93 1.16 -6.54 -6.01
C LEU A 93 0.20 -7.42 -5.22
N LEU A 94 -1.05 -7.59 -5.69
CA LEU A 94 -2.00 -8.51 -5.04
C LEU A 94 -1.45 -9.94 -4.96
N SER A 95 -0.89 -10.46 -6.05
CA SER A 95 -0.23 -11.77 -6.06
C SER A 95 0.98 -11.83 -5.12
N PHE A 96 1.76 -10.76 -5.03
CA PHE A 96 2.89 -10.67 -4.11
C PHE A 96 2.43 -10.75 -2.65
N LEU A 97 1.41 -9.98 -2.26
CA LEU A 97 0.89 -9.97 -0.89
C LEU A 97 0.27 -11.32 -0.49
N ALA A 98 -0.49 -11.94 -1.39
CA ALA A 98 -1.07 -13.26 -1.16
C ALA A 98 0.02 -14.34 -0.96
N ASN A 99 1.08 -14.31 -1.76
CA ASN A 99 2.12 -15.33 -1.75
C ASN A 99 3.11 -15.20 -0.57
N HIS A 100 3.40 -13.97 -0.13
CA HIS A 100 4.43 -13.72 0.88
C HIS A 100 3.86 -13.42 2.27
N TYR A 101 2.65 -12.88 2.37
CA TYR A 101 2.04 -12.46 3.63
C TYR A 101 0.64 -13.04 3.85
N HIS A 102 0.19 -13.97 2.99
CA HIS A 102 -1.13 -14.63 3.09
C HIS A 102 -2.33 -13.67 3.08
N LEU A 103 -2.15 -12.47 2.52
CA LEU A 103 -3.22 -11.47 2.42
C LEU A 103 -4.09 -11.77 1.19
N THR A 104 -5.08 -12.62 1.36
CA THR A 104 -5.98 -13.09 0.28
C THR A 104 -7.40 -12.51 0.36
N GLU A 105 -7.81 -12.03 1.53
CA GLU A 105 -9.14 -11.47 1.76
C GLU A 105 -9.12 -9.94 1.67
N ASN A 106 -9.99 -9.38 0.83
CA ASN A 106 -10.04 -7.95 0.59
C ASN A 106 -11.46 -7.47 0.82
N VAL A 107 -11.63 -6.43 1.64
CA VAL A 107 -12.90 -5.68 1.67
C VAL A 107 -12.87 -4.67 0.52
N PRO A 108 -13.76 -4.77 -0.49
CA PRO A 108 -13.78 -3.80 -1.58
C PRO A 108 -14.13 -2.41 -1.06
N GLN A 109 -13.16 -1.48 -1.06
CA GLN A 109 -13.40 -0.09 -0.69
C GLN A 109 -13.81 0.72 -1.92
N VAL A 110 -14.91 1.46 -1.83
CA VAL A 110 -15.33 2.45 -2.83
C VAL A 110 -14.80 3.82 -2.39
N LEU A 111 -13.80 4.36 -3.10
CA LEU A 111 -13.35 5.73 -2.84
C LEU A 111 -14.38 6.72 -3.42
N PHE A 112 -15.19 7.36 -2.55
CA PHE A 112 -15.98 8.52 -2.94
C PHE A 112 -15.06 9.73 -3.14
N VAL A 113 -14.73 10.05 -4.38
CA VAL A 113 -14.20 11.38 -4.71
C VAL A 113 -15.41 12.31 -4.78
N HIS A 114 -15.55 13.22 -3.82
CA HIS A 114 -16.43 14.37 -4.02
C HIS A 114 -15.84 15.21 -5.17
N GLN A 115 -16.26 14.91 -6.40
CA GLN A 115 -16.13 15.87 -7.48
C GLN A 115 -17.09 17.02 -7.17
N HIS A 116 -16.54 18.23 -7.02
CA HIS A 116 -17.35 19.43 -7.08
C HIS A 116 -18.18 19.37 -8.38
N ARG A 117 -19.49 19.48 -8.20
CA ARG A 117 -20.57 19.26 -9.18
C ARG A 117 -20.28 19.93 -10.52
N HIS A 118 -20.48 19.20 -11.63
CA HIS A 118 -21.47 19.49 -12.68
C HIS A 118 -21.26 18.54 -13.89
N GLY A 119 -22.22 17.65 -14.14
CA GLY A 119 -22.33 16.87 -15.40
C GLY A 119 -22.40 15.35 -15.19
N PRO A 120 -23.18 14.62 -16.03
CA PRO A 120 -23.38 13.18 -15.89
C PRO A 120 -22.07 12.50 -16.27
N SER A 121 -21.30 12.07 -15.27
CA SER A 121 -19.95 11.56 -15.47
C SER A 121 -19.82 10.16 -14.90
N SER A 122 -19.16 9.33 -15.70
CA SER A 122 -18.92 7.91 -15.48
C SER A 122 -18.25 7.64 -14.14
N PHE A 123 -18.74 6.60 -13.46
CA PHE A 123 -18.15 6.06 -12.25
C PHE A 123 -16.80 5.42 -12.58
N ALA A 124 -15.70 6.13 -12.33
CA ALA A 124 -14.38 5.52 -12.26
C ALA A 124 -14.16 5.00 -10.83
N SER A 125 -14.57 3.75 -10.57
CA SER A 125 -14.31 3.07 -9.30
C SER A 125 -12.80 2.96 -9.06
N ARG A 126 -12.32 3.62 -8.01
CA ARG A 126 -10.93 3.49 -7.52
C ARG A 126 -10.94 2.51 -6.36
N HIS A 127 -10.37 1.33 -6.56
CA HIS A 127 -10.29 0.29 -5.54
C HIS A 127 -9.08 0.55 -4.63
N ILE A 128 -9.33 0.81 -3.34
CA ILE A 128 -8.34 0.64 -2.28
C ILE A 128 -8.59 -0.74 -1.69
N VAL A 129 -7.52 -1.50 -1.44
CA VAL A 129 -7.61 -2.75 -0.71
C VAL A 129 -7.13 -2.48 0.70
N LEU A 130 -8.03 -2.72 1.65
CA LEU A 130 -7.67 -2.92 3.05
C LEU A 130 -7.82 -4.39 3.34
N VAL A 131 -6.77 -4.97 3.90
CA VAL A 131 -6.82 -6.32 4.43
C VAL A 131 -7.19 -6.14 5.90
N MET A 132 -8.47 -6.05 6.18
CA MET A 132 -8.96 -6.04 7.57
C MET A 132 -9.16 -7.50 7.95
N ASP A 133 -8.39 -7.99 8.91
CA ASP A 133 -8.51 -9.35 9.41
C ASP A 133 -9.92 -9.60 9.98
N LEU A 134 -10.44 -10.79 9.70
CA LEU A 134 -11.71 -11.29 10.19
C LEU A 134 -11.70 -11.32 11.72
N GLY A 135 -12.29 -10.31 12.37
CA GLY A 135 -12.69 -10.41 13.79
C GLY A 135 -12.27 -9.28 14.71
N TRP A 136 -11.44 -8.33 14.27
CA TRP A 136 -11.13 -7.15 15.07
C TRP A 136 -12.03 -6.00 14.66
N CYS A 137 -13.21 -6.01 15.26
CA CYS A 137 -13.99 -4.80 15.52
C CYS A 137 -13.02 -3.69 15.97
N PHE A 138 -13.18 -2.48 15.44
CA PHE A 138 -12.54 -1.29 15.98
C PHE A 138 -12.76 -1.23 17.51
N SER A 139 -11.77 -1.64 18.26
CA SER A 139 -11.55 -1.26 19.67
C SER A 139 -10.06 -1.00 19.83
N ILE A 140 -9.60 -0.02 19.05
CA ILE A 140 -8.50 0.81 19.52
C ILE A 140 -9.17 1.74 20.53
N ASN A 141 -9.13 1.38 21.82
CA ASN A 141 -9.37 2.36 22.88
C ASN A 141 -8.34 3.47 22.66
N PHE A 142 -8.82 4.65 22.28
CA PHE A 142 -8.06 5.87 22.51
C PHE A 142 -8.18 6.13 24.02
N ASP A 143 -7.13 5.79 24.76
CA ASP A 143 -6.76 6.62 25.91
C ASP A 143 -5.99 7.85 25.41
#